data_AF-A0A3B0US46-F1
#
_entry.id   AF-A0A3B0US46-F1
#
_cell.length_a   1.000
_cell.length_b   1.000
_cell.length_c   1.000
_cell.angle_alpha   90.00
_cell.angle_beta   90.00
_cell.angle_gamma   90.00
#
_symmetry.space_group_name_H-M   'P 1'
#
loop_
_entity.id
_entity.type
_entity.pdbx_description
1 polymer ?
#
loop_
_entity_poly.entity_id
_entity_poly.type
_entity_poly.pdbx_seq_one_letter_code
_entity_poly.pdbx_strand_id
1 'polypeptide(L)' 'MAALFISELNQKIEWISRADFTGSPRDHMRKGLRAMPYRGRCIYFRSYPERIVIVRVLHSAQDITEQEFEEG' A
#
# COMPACT_ATOMS: atom_id res chain seq x y z
N MET A 1 -11.16 12.94 -14.05
CA MET A 1 -10.16 13.98 -13.73
C MET A 1 -9.39 13.57 -12.49
N ALA A 2 -8.07 13.80 -12.42
CA ALA A 2 -7.16 13.25 -11.40
C ALA A 2 -7.65 13.36 -9.94
N ALA A 3 -8.39 14.41 -9.58
CA ALA A 3 -8.96 14.59 -8.25
C ALA A 3 -9.90 13.45 -7.80
N LEU A 4 -10.72 12.91 -8.72
CA LEU A 4 -11.61 11.78 -8.41
C LEU A 4 -10.79 10.54 -8.06
N PHE A 5 -9.75 10.26 -8.84
CA PHE A 5 -8.85 9.14 -8.58
C PHE A 5 -8.16 9.25 -7.22
N ILE A 6 -7.68 10.45 -6.86
CA ILE A 6 -7.07 10.68 -5.54
C ILE A 6 -8.09 10.50 -4.42
N SER A 7 -9.32 11.00 -4.58
CA SER A 7 -10.39 10.83 -3.59
C SER A 7 -10.72 9.35 -3.36
N GLU A 8 -10.86 8.58 -4.44
CA GLU A 8 -11.13 7.14 -4.38
C GLU A 8 -9.98 6.36 -3.74
N LEU A 9 -8.72 6.74 -4.06
CA LEU A 9 -7.54 6.16 -3.44
C LEU A 9 -7.50 6.41 -1.93
N ASN A 10 -7.80 7.65 -1.50
CA ASN A 10 -7.84 8.02 -0.09
C ASN A 10 -8.93 7.26 0.67
N GLN A 11 -10.15 7.17 0.11
CA GLN A 11 -11.23 6.38 0.70
C GLN A 11 -10.81 4.91 0.86
N LYS A 12 -10.07 4.37 -0.10
CA LYS A 12 -9.62 2.98 -0.02
C LYS A 12 -8.53 2.78 1.05
N ILE A 13 -7.60 3.72 1.20
CA ILE A 13 -6.60 3.73 2.28
C ILE A 13 -7.27 3.80 3.65
N GLU A 14 -8.26 4.68 3.80
CA GLU A 14 -9.04 4.80 5.03
C GLU A 14 -9.78 3.49 5.35
N TRP A 15 -10.37 2.85 4.34
CA TRP A 15 -10.98 1.53 4.50
C TRP A 15 -9.98 0.47 4.98
N ILE A 16 -8.75 0.44 4.44
CA ILE A 16 -7.69 -0.49 4.89
C ILE A 16 -7.43 -0.34 6.40
N SER A 17 -7.40 0.90 6.90
CA SER A 17 -7.20 1.17 8.34
C SER A 17 -8.34 0.71 9.25
N ARG A 18 -9.56 0.53 8.73
CA ARG A 18 -10.76 0.24 9.53
C ARG A 18 -11.25 -1.19 9.43
N ALA A 19 -10.97 -1.87 8.33
CA ALA A 19 -11.59 -3.14 7.98
C ALA A 19 -10.86 -4.38 8.51
N ASP A 20 -9.88 -4.22 9.41
CA ASP A 20 -8.94 -5.29 9.82
C ASP A 20 -8.28 -6.00 8.61
N PHE A 21 -8.07 -5.23 7.54
CA PHE A 21 -7.56 -5.77 6.29
C PHE A 21 -6.04 -5.95 6.40
N THR A 22 -5.60 -7.21 6.36
CA THR A 22 -4.20 -7.57 6.58
C THR A 22 -3.32 -7.44 5.33
N GLY A 23 -3.91 -7.42 4.13
CA GLY A 23 -3.18 -7.37 2.86
C GLY A 23 -2.34 -8.60 2.56
N SER A 24 -1.92 -8.72 1.30
CA SER A 24 -1.03 -9.82 0.90
C SER A 24 0.38 -9.58 1.42
N PRO A 25 1.04 -10.58 2.03
CA PRO A 25 2.41 -10.44 2.51
C PRO A 25 3.39 -10.19 1.36
N ARG A 26 4.38 -9.33 1.63
CA ARG A 26 5.51 -9.00 0.76
C ARG A 26 6.83 -9.11 1.53
N ASP A 27 6.89 -10.07 2.46
CA ASP A 27 8.07 -10.33 3.29
C ASP A 27 9.32 -10.67 2.46
N HIS A 28 9.14 -11.21 1.24
CA HIS A 28 10.22 -11.45 0.28
C HIS A 28 10.85 -10.16 -0.26
N MET A 29 10.19 -9.00 -0.14
CA MET A 29 10.80 -7.70 -0.47
C MET A 29 11.27 -7.00 0.80
N ARG A 30 10.41 -6.92 1.82
CA ARG A 30 10.77 -6.40 3.14
C ARG A 30 9.89 -7.05 4.20
N LYS A 31 10.49 -7.50 5.29
CA LYS A 31 9.77 -8.08 6.43
C LYS A 31 8.66 -7.15 6.93
N GLY A 32 7.44 -7.68 7.08
CA GLY A 32 6.26 -6.96 7.55
C GLY A 32 5.59 -6.06 6.52
N LEU A 33 6.10 -6.02 5.27
CA LEU A 33 5.46 -5.29 4.18
C LEU A 33 4.21 -6.02 3.70
N ARG A 34 3.14 -5.27 3.48
CA ARG A 34 1.86 -5.74 2.94
C ARG A 34 1.52 -4.95 1.68
N ALA A 35 0.75 -5.56 0.79
CA ALA A 35 0.30 -4.91 -0.43
C ALA A 35 -1.17 -5.19 -0.74
N MET A 36 -1.81 -4.22 -1.39
CA MET A 36 -3.15 -4.36 -1.97
C MET A 36 -3.20 -3.74 -3.37
N PRO A 37 -3.57 -4.50 -4.41
CA PRO A 37 -3.83 -3.92 -5.73
C PRO A 37 -5.13 -3.11 -5.72
N TYR A 38 -5.12 -1.95 -6.36
CA TYR A 38 -6.28 -1.09 -6.53
C TYR A 38 -6.13 -0.22 -7.79
N ARG A 39 -7.05 -0.36 -8.76
CA ARG A 39 -7.13 0.48 -9.98
C ARG A 39 -5.80 0.66 -10.72
N GLY A 40 -5.06 -0.42 -10.94
CA GLY A 40 -3.75 -0.38 -11.62
C GLY A 40 -2.64 0.27 -10.79
N ARG A 41 -2.86 0.42 -9.48
CA ARG A 41 -1.84 0.73 -8.48
C ARG A 41 -1.68 -0.43 -7.53
N CYS A 42 -0.52 -0.50 -6.89
CA CYS A 42 -0.27 -1.35 -5.74
C CYS A 42 0.00 -0.44 -4.53
N ILE A 43 -0.86 -0.55 -3.52
CA ILE A 43 -0.74 0.21 -2.26
C ILE A 43 0.07 -0.66 -1.31
N TYR A 44 1.25 -0.19 -0.96
CA TYR A 44 2.16 -0.86 -0.03
C TYR A 44 2.05 -0.23 1.35
N PHE A 45 1.92 -1.05 2.37
CA PHE A 45 1.72 -0.58 3.74
C PHE A 45 2.31 -1.54 4.77
N ARG A 46 2.46 -1.04 5.99
CA ARG A 46 2.77 -1.83 7.18
C ARG A 46 1.62 -1.68 8.16
N SER A 47 1.21 -2.79 8.77
CA SER A 47 0.24 -2.79 9.84
C SER A 47 0.96 -2.86 11.19
N TYR A 48 0.60 -1.98 12.09
CA TYR A 48 1.02 -1.94 13.49
C TYR A 48 -0.24 -2.00 14.36
N PRO A 49 -0.13 -2.37 15.65
CA PRO A 49 -1.30 -2.53 16.52
C PRO A 49 -2.24 -1.32 16.56
N GLU A 50 -1.70 -0.09 16.48
CA GLU A 50 -2.49 1.14 16.61
C GLU A 50 -2.66 1.91 15.29
N ARG A 51 -1.97 1.51 14.22
CA ARG A 51 -1.95 2.28 12.97
C ARG A 51 -1.54 1.46 11.76
N ILE A 52 -1.97 1.93 10.61
CA ILE A 52 -1.43 1.53 9.32
C ILE A 52 -0.57 2.64 8.76
N VAL A 53 0.62 2.30 8.29
CA VAL A 53 1.53 3.23 7.60
C VAL A 53 1.56 2.88 6.13
N ILE A 54 1.08 3.78 5.28
CA ILE A 54 1.24 3.66 3.83
C ILE A 54 2.69 4.00 3.49
N VAL A 55 3.40 3.04 2.88
CA VAL A 55 4.82 3.16 2.55
C VAL A 55 4.98 3.74 1.15
N ARG A 56 4.26 3.20 0.17
CA ARG A 56 4.27 3.63 -1.25
C ARG A 56 2.94 3.33 -1.92
N VAL A 57 2.64 4.07 -2.99
CA VAL A 57 1.62 3.72 -3.99
C VAL A 57 2.27 3.75 -5.36
N LEU A 58 2.45 2.58 -5.97
CA LEU A 58 3.19 2.43 -7.24
C LEU A 58 2.28 1.91 -8.35
N HIS A 59 2.66 2.13 -9.61
CA HIS A 59 1.97 1.55 -10.74
C HIS A 59 2.14 0.02 -10.74
N SER A 60 1.08 -0.76 -10.95
CA SER A 60 1.18 -2.23 -10.87
C SER A 60 2.04 -2.86 -11.96
N ALA A 61 2.20 -2.17 -13.08
CA ALA A 61 3.08 -2.59 -14.19
C ALA A 61 4.53 -2.07 -14.05
N GLN A 62 4.86 -1.37 -12.96
CA GLN A 62 6.23 -1.01 -12.68
C GLN A 62 6.97 -2.26 -12.17
N ASP A 63 8.18 -2.50 -12.66
CA ASP A 63 9.09 -3.44 -12.02
C ASP A 63 9.53 -2.84 -10.67
N ILE A 64 9.33 -3.59 -9.60
CA ILE A 64 9.55 -3.12 -8.23
C ILE A 64 10.58 -4.02 -7.57
N THR A 65 11.61 -3.40 -7.01
CA THR A 65 12.66 -4.05 -6.23
C THR A 65 12.59 -3.67 -4.74
N GLU A 66 13.53 -4.18 -3.94
CA GLU A 66 13.55 -3.92 -2.49
C GLU A 66 13.93 -2.46 -2.16
N GLN A 67 14.74 -1.84 -3.02
CA GLN A 67 15.28 -0.47 -2.86
C GLN A 67 14.18 0.58 -2.72
N GLU A 68 13.03 0.37 -3.33
CA GLU A 68 11.87 1.26 -3.31
C GLU A 68 11.21 1.36 -1.93
N PHE A 69 11.60 0.46 -1.02
CA PHE A 69 11.11 0.35 0.37
C PHE A 69 12.24 0.54 1.41
N GLU A 70 13.33 1.19 1.04
CA GLU A 70 14.32 1.66 2.01
C GLU A 70 13.70 2.71 2.95
N GLU A 71 14.04 2.61 4.24
CA GLU A 71 13.66 3.61 5.24
C GLU A 71 14.65 4.77 5.09
N GLY A 72 14.12 5.96 4.80
CA GLY A 72 14.92 7.20 4.74
C GLY A 72 15.27 7.71 6.13
#